data_AF-A0A150LHI1-F1
#
_entry.id   AF-A0A150LHI1-F1
#
_cell.length_a   1.000
_cell.length_b   1.000
_cell.length_c   1.000
_cell.angle_alpha   90.00
_cell.angle_beta   90.00
_cell.angle_gamma   90.00
#
_symmetry.space_group_name_H-M   'P 1'
#
loop_
_entity.id
_entity.type
_entity.pdbx_description
1 polymer ?
#
loop_
_entity_poly.entity_id
_entity_poly.type
_entity_poly.pdbx_seq_one_letter_code
_entity_poly.pdbx_strand_id
1 'polypeptide(L)'
;MKKITMMDNLTLYINKREYKLEIDEKFAKVTSLDEIEELENSLTGFFDIESISRQNNKIYLVYNLPEGYEPLEKAKKYVPVIKLQLIKNLLDIDPLLESDGMTYLDLNNIFFKNFNDIKILYRSNGFLPYHNGLSLLEQYKLFVLGFFSDKHTYKRFIVNKDNLLRKENNEFMFAVNATTSIADLKTLIDRELEKEQSSFYEKIQFQETSRKKGFKRKIYLGSISVLLLILLFAGGLKQIQKNVAADFKDQLAASKAENELTLAVAGGETKKAIKLMQEKGDDSSTIANMLLKAGKYDEAISYDKEIEKKVVSHLYKTGQKEKILELKSKSDFINFEKQIVDFNIDNLINQASLIEDKDTLKRLALAFIDHKNFENAKEVLERLKNDASDNFNLTKDEAAQLDKYIQKTKLEIRVENLNDQITTLKQEELSLEENGKEKLKSEEKIQKLENELLEVQKKLILIDEKIGMDA
;
A
#
# COMPACT_ATOMS: atom_id res chain seq x y z
N MET A 1 -16.47 -16.94 -4.39
CA MET A 1 -16.50 -17.61 -5.72
C MET A 1 -15.11 -18.15 -6.02
N LYS A 2 -14.98 -19.42 -6.43
CA LYS A 2 -13.71 -20.00 -6.88
C LYS A 2 -13.44 -19.51 -8.32
N LYS A 3 -12.34 -18.79 -8.55
CA LYS A 3 -11.91 -18.39 -9.91
C LYS A 3 -10.99 -19.49 -10.46
N ILE A 4 -11.18 -19.87 -11.72
CA ILE A 4 -10.35 -20.87 -12.41
C ILE A 4 -9.63 -20.17 -13.56
N THR A 5 -8.32 -20.38 -13.66
CA THR A 5 -7.51 -19.96 -14.81
C THR A 5 -6.56 -21.08 -15.21
N MET A 6 -5.94 -20.95 -16.38
CA MET A 6 -5.00 -21.93 -16.91
C MET A 6 -3.63 -21.27 -17.07
N MET A 7 -2.57 -22.03 -16.88
CA MET A 7 -1.18 -21.66 -17.21
C MET A 7 -0.57 -22.85 -17.95
N ASP A 8 -0.42 -22.74 -19.26
CA ASP A 8 -0.09 -23.88 -20.12
C ASP A 8 -0.98 -25.11 -19.81
N ASN A 9 -0.39 -26.25 -19.43
CA ASN A 9 -1.07 -27.49 -19.05
C ASN A 9 -1.50 -27.55 -17.57
N LEU A 10 -1.34 -26.46 -16.83
CA LEU A 10 -1.64 -26.36 -15.40
C LEU A 10 -2.99 -25.66 -15.19
N THR A 11 -3.79 -26.17 -14.27
CA THR A 11 -5.06 -25.55 -13.88
C THR A 11 -4.91 -24.88 -12.52
N LEU A 12 -5.24 -23.59 -12.42
CA LEU A 12 -5.12 -22.81 -11.20
C LEU A 12 -6.49 -22.48 -10.63
N TYR A 13 -6.75 -22.95 -9.42
CA TYR A 13 -7.94 -22.67 -8.63
C TYR A 13 -7.63 -21.62 -7.58
N ILE A 14 -8.44 -20.57 -7.52
CA ILE A 14 -8.21 -19.41 -6.66
C ILE A 14 -9.39 -19.23 -5.71
N ASN A 15 -9.10 -19.21 -4.41
CA ASN A 15 -10.06 -18.96 -3.35
C ASN A 15 -9.50 -17.93 -2.35
N LYS A 16 -9.86 -16.65 -2.54
CA LYS A 16 -9.26 -15.52 -1.80
C LYS A 16 -7.73 -15.50 -1.97
N ARG A 17 -6.99 -15.90 -0.93
CA ARG A 17 -5.51 -15.95 -0.90
C ARG A 17 -4.94 -17.36 -1.06
N GLU A 18 -5.81 -18.38 -1.08
CA GLU A 18 -5.42 -19.75 -1.35
C GLU A 18 -5.39 -19.99 -2.86
N TYR A 19 -4.26 -20.45 -3.35
CA TYR A 19 -4.01 -20.82 -4.73
C TYR A 19 -3.69 -22.31 -4.77
N LYS A 20 -4.51 -23.07 -5.48
CA LYS A 20 -4.30 -24.50 -5.69
C LYS A 20 -4.01 -24.75 -7.16
N LEU A 21 -2.80 -25.19 -7.45
CA LEU A 21 -2.35 -25.55 -8.78
C LEU A 21 -2.50 -27.05 -8.97
N GLU A 22 -3.14 -27.44 -10.07
CA GLU A 22 -3.40 -28.82 -10.45
C GLU A 22 -2.60 -29.19 -11.70
N ILE A 23 -1.92 -30.32 -11.63
CA ILE A 23 -1.08 -30.88 -12.69
C ILE A 23 -1.56 -32.31 -12.96
N ASP A 24 -1.97 -32.59 -14.20
CA ASP A 24 -2.24 -33.96 -14.64
C ASP A 24 -0.92 -34.73 -14.72
N GLU A 25 -0.85 -35.91 -14.10
CA GLU A 25 0.37 -36.71 -14.05
C GLU A 25 0.91 -37.09 -15.42
N LYS A 26 0.09 -37.11 -16.47
CA LYS A 26 0.60 -37.35 -17.84
C LYS A 26 1.57 -36.28 -18.32
N PHE A 27 1.58 -35.11 -17.67
CA PHE A 27 2.52 -34.02 -17.94
C PHE A 27 3.68 -33.97 -16.95
N ALA A 28 3.63 -34.76 -15.87
CA ALA A 28 4.69 -34.87 -14.88
C ALA A 28 5.49 -36.17 -15.07
N LYS A 29 6.75 -36.17 -14.63
CA LYS A 29 7.62 -37.37 -14.60
C LYS A 29 7.81 -37.90 -13.18
N VAL A 30 6.90 -37.51 -12.27
CA VAL A 30 6.97 -37.80 -10.84
C VAL A 30 6.51 -39.23 -10.57
N THR A 31 7.43 -40.05 -10.06
CA THR A 31 7.19 -41.41 -9.60
C THR A 31 6.86 -41.41 -8.10
N SER A 32 7.60 -40.63 -7.30
CA SER A 32 7.38 -40.41 -5.86
C SER A 32 7.29 -38.92 -5.53
N LEU A 33 6.52 -38.53 -4.50
CA LEU A 33 6.47 -37.13 -4.05
C LEU A 33 7.82 -36.64 -3.52
N ASP A 34 8.68 -37.54 -3.04
CA ASP A 34 10.04 -37.21 -2.57
C ASP A 34 10.89 -36.55 -3.67
N GLU A 35 10.60 -36.85 -4.95
CA GLU A 35 11.30 -36.26 -6.11
C GLU A 35 10.98 -34.78 -6.30
N ILE A 36 9.94 -34.26 -5.64
CA ILE A 36 9.50 -32.86 -5.73
C ILE A 36 9.37 -32.18 -4.37
N GLU A 37 9.74 -32.86 -3.28
CA GLU A 37 9.72 -32.31 -1.92
C GLU A 37 10.61 -31.08 -1.79
N GLU A 38 11.74 -31.03 -2.52
CA GLU A 38 12.63 -29.88 -2.53
C GLU A 38 11.96 -28.57 -2.99
N LEU A 39 10.83 -28.66 -3.70
CA LEU A 39 10.07 -27.48 -4.12
C LEU A 39 9.44 -26.73 -2.94
N GLU A 40 9.26 -27.38 -1.78
CA GLU A 40 8.79 -26.76 -0.53
C GLU A 40 9.86 -25.87 0.12
N ASN A 41 11.14 -26.01 -0.24
CA ASN A 41 12.19 -25.14 0.26
C ASN A 41 12.03 -23.70 -0.23
N SER A 42 12.11 -22.72 0.65
CA SER A 42 11.97 -21.31 0.26
C SER A 42 12.97 -20.86 -0.80
N LEU A 43 12.49 -20.09 -1.77
CA LEU A 43 13.29 -19.42 -2.80
C LEU A 43 12.79 -17.98 -2.97
N THR A 44 13.72 -17.03 -3.05
CA THR A 44 13.43 -15.62 -2.73
C THR A 44 12.45 -15.00 -3.74
N GLY A 45 12.65 -15.26 -5.03
CA GLY A 45 11.75 -14.80 -6.11
C GLY A 45 10.44 -15.58 -6.21
N PHE A 46 10.17 -16.54 -5.32
CA PHE A 46 9.02 -17.44 -5.39
C PHE A 46 8.15 -17.37 -4.13
N PHE A 47 6.91 -17.82 -4.26
CA PHE A 47 6.07 -18.11 -3.10
C PHE A 47 6.38 -19.51 -2.55
N ASP A 48 6.34 -19.63 -1.23
CA ASP A 48 6.51 -20.90 -0.56
C ASP A 48 5.29 -21.81 -0.83
N ILE A 49 5.56 -23.08 -1.07
CA ILE A 49 4.52 -24.10 -1.21
C ILE A 49 4.08 -24.50 0.21
N GLU A 50 2.77 -24.42 0.47
CA GLU A 50 2.19 -24.83 1.76
C GLU A 50 2.04 -26.35 1.84
N SER A 51 1.68 -26.99 0.72
CA SER A 51 1.66 -28.44 0.65
C SER A 51 1.70 -28.97 -0.78
N ILE A 52 2.32 -30.13 -0.93
CA ILE A 52 2.27 -30.97 -2.13
C ILE A 52 1.43 -32.21 -1.85
N SER A 53 0.51 -32.55 -2.75
CA SER A 53 -0.27 -33.79 -2.62
C SER A 53 -0.54 -34.45 -3.96
N ARG A 54 -0.80 -35.76 -3.93
CA ARG A 54 -1.11 -36.58 -5.10
C ARG A 54 -2.46 -37.27 -4.89
N GLN A 55 -3.41 -37.05 -5.80
CA GLN A 55 -4.72 -37.70 -5.75
C GLN A 55 -5.32 -37.81 -7.15
N ASN A 56 -5.96 -38.94 -7.47
CA ASN A 56 -6.70 -39.13 -8.72
C ASN A 56 -5.88 -38.83 -9.99
N ASN A 57 -4.64 -39.34 -10.06
CA ASN A 57 -3.68 -39.12 -11.16
C ASN A 57 -3.33 -37.65 -11.40
N LYS A 58 -3.37 -36.85 -10.33
CA LYS A 58 -3.05 -35.42 -10.35
C LYS A 58 -2.16 -35.07 -9.18
N ILE A 59 -1.25 -34.14 -9.43
CA ILE A 59 -0.41 -33.51 -8.43
C ILE A 59 -0.99 -32.13 -8.13
N TYR A 60 -1.05 -31.79 -6.85
CA TYR A 60 -1.56 -30.52 -6.35
C TYR A 60 -0.48 -29.80 -5.57
N LEU A 61 -0.26 -28.54 -5.93
CA LEU A 61 0.58 -27.60 -5.17
C LEU A 61 -0.34 -26.54 -4.59
N VAL A 62 -0.32 -26.38 -3.26
CA VAL A 62 -1.14 -25.39 -2.55
C VAL A 62 -0.25 -24.27 -2.04
N TYR A 63 -0.70 -23.04 -2.22
CA TYR A 63 -0.03 -21.83 -1.79
C TYR A 63 -1.01 -20.93 -1.04
N ASN A 64 -0.52 -20.24 -0.01
CA ASN A 64 -1.26 -19.18 0.66
C ASN A 64 -0.51 -17.86 0.51
N LEU A 65 -1.02 -16.98 -0.34
CA LEU A 65 -0.33 -15.75 -0.70
C LEU A 65 -0.48 -14.67 0.39
N PRO A 66 0.60 -13.95 0.76
CA PRO A 66 0.51 -12.81 1.65
C PRO A 66 -0.39 -11.70 1.11
N GLU A 67 -0.88 -10.84 2.00
CA GLU A 67 -1.72 -9.72 1.62
C GLU A 67 -0.98 -8.67 0.77
N GLY A 68 -1.69 -8.15 -0.24
CA GLY A 68 -1.22 -7.10 -1.13
C GLY A 68 -0.64 -7.59 -2.46
N TYR A 69 -0.43 -8.90 -2.65
CA TYR A 69 0.01 -9.43 -3.94
C TYR A 69 -1.15 -9.57 -4.93
N GLU A 70 -0.95 -9.07 -6.15
CA GLU A 70 -1.88 -9.17 -7.25
C GLU A 70 -1.24 -9.85 -8.47
N PRO A 71 -1.99 -10.64 -9.25
CA PRO A 71 -1.45 -11.24 -10.47
C PRO A 71 -1.18 -10.16 -11.52
N LEU A 72 -0.07 -10.31 -12.25
CA LEU A 72 0.40 -9.37 -13.26
C LEU A 72 -0.61 -9.18 -14.41
N GLU A 73 -1.50 -10.15 -14.65
CA GLU A 73 -2.63 -10.02 -15.59
C GLU A 73 -3.47 -8.74 -15.34
N LYS A 74 -3.60 -8.28 -14.07
CA LYS A 74 -4.31 -7.02 -13.75
C LYS A 74 -3.61 -5.78 -14.31
N ALA A 75 -2.29 -5.82 -14.45
CA ALA A 75 -1.48 -4.72 -14.98
C ALA A 75 -1.50 -4.64 -16.52
N LYS A 76 -2.16 -5.57 -17.21
CA LYS A 76 -2.23 -5.59 -18.69
C LYS A 76 -2.85 -4.33 -19.30
N LYS A 77 -3.71 -3.62 -18.55
CA LYS A 77 -4.36 -2.38 -19.01
C LYS A 77 -3.61 -1.11 -18.60
N TYR A 78 -2.46 -1.25 -17.95
CA TYR A 78 -1.67 -0.09 -17.54
C TYR A 78 -1.06 0.62 -18.74
N VAL A 79 -0.71 1.90 -18.54
CA VAL A 79 -0.03 2.69 -19.57
C VAL A 79 1.37 2.12 -19.87
N PRO A 80 1.90 2.30 -21.09
CA PRO A 80 3.16 1.69 -21.53
C PRO A 80 4.34 1.87 -20.57
N VAL A 81 4.53 3.09 -20.05
CA VAL A 81 5.59 3.40 -19.08
C VAL A 81 5.56 2.50 -17.84
N ILE A 82 4.36 2.16 -17.35
CA ILE A 82 4.20 1.28 -16.17
C ILE A 82 4.46 -0.18 -16.53
N LYS A 83 4.00 -0.61 -17.71
CA LYS A 83 4.30 -1.97 -18.20
C LYS A 83 5.80 -2.17 -18.34
N LEU A 84 6.50 -1.20 -18.94
CA LEU A 84 7.94 -1.23 -19.14
C LEU A 84 8.70 -1.27 -17.81
N GLN A 85 8.26 -0.53 -16.79
CA GLN A 85 8.85 -0.61 -15.46
C GLN A 85 8.70 -1.99 -14.81
N LEU A 86 7.51 -2.61 -14.89
CA LEU A 86 7.28 -3.96 -14.38
C LEU A 86 8.10 -5.01 -15.14
N ILE A 87 8.26 -4.83 -16.46
CA ILE A 87 9.11 -5.68 -17.29
C ILE A 87 10.57 -5.57 -16.83
N LYS A 88 11.09 -4.34 -16.70
CA LYS A 88 12.45 -4.09 -16.24
C LYS A 88 12.71 -4.77 -14.91
N ASN A 89 11.81 -4.58 -13.95
CA ASN A 89 11.98 -5.12 -12.61
C ASN A 89 11.92 -6.67 -12.60
N LEU A 90 11.07 -7.30 -13.42
CA LEU A 90 11.08 -8.76 -13.60
C LEU A 90 12.41 -9.25 -14.20
N LEU A 91 12.96 -8.53 -15.19
CA LEU A 91 14.25 -8.86 -15.78
C LEU A 91 15.40 -8.68 -14.77
N ASP A 92 15.28 -7.74 -13.84
CA ASP A 92 16.29 -7.47 -12.81
C ASP A 92 16.27 -8.52 -11.68
N ILE A 93 15.10 -9.00 -11.27
CA ILE A 93 15.00 -10.10 -10.30
C ILE A 93 15.36 -11.47 -10.90
N ASP A 94 15.29 -11.60 -12.24
CA ASP A 94 15.72 -12.76 -13.03
C ASP A 94 15.24 -14.14 -12.48
N PRO A 95 13.92 -14.38 -12.39
CA PRO A 95 13.38 -15.63 -11.87
C PRO A 95 13.75 -16.85 -12.72
N LEU A 96 14.10 -16.64 -14.00
CA LEU A 96 14.56 -17.73 -14.86
C LEU A 96 15.97 -18.16 -14.49
N LEU A 97 16.86 -17.24 -14.09
CA LEU A 97 18.16 -17.62 -13.54
C LEU A 97 18.02 -18.32 -12.19
N GLU A 98 17.17 -17.81 -11.29
CA GLU A 98 17.00 -18.37 -9.93
C GLU A 98 16.38 -19.79 -9.91
N SER A 99 15.65 -20.17 -10.97
CA SER A 99 14.98 -21.47 -11.10
C SER A 99 15.54 -22.36 -12.22
N ASP A 100 16.75 -22.08 -12.73
CA ASP A 100 17.37 -22.82 -13.85
C ASP A 100 16.46 -22.91 -15.10
N GLY A 101 15.65 -21.89 -15.33
CA GLY A 101 14.69 -21.78 -16.43
C GLY A 101 13.43 -22.63 -16.24
N MET A 102 13.23 -23.23 -15.07
CA MET A 102 12.16 -24.20 -14.80
C MET A 102 10.91 -23.54 -14.22
N THR A 103 10.39 -22.52 -14.91
CA THR A 103 9.11 -21.88 -14.56
C THR A 103 8.38 -21.41 -15.83
N TYR A 104 7.21 -20.79 -15.64
CA TYR A 104 6.39 -20.17 -16.67
C TYR A 104 6.34 -18.67 -16.44
N LEU A 105 6.63 -17.85 -17.46
CA LEU A 105 6.43 -16.40 -17.40
C LEU A 105 5.01 -15.98 -17.84
N ASP A 106 3.99 -16.80 -17.53
CA ASP A 106 2.58 -16.43 -17.75
C ASP A 106 2.17 -15.34 -16.76
N LEU A 107 1.30 -14.41 -17.18
CA LEU A 107 0.87 -13.28 -16.36
C LEU A 107 0.05 -13.70 -15.12
N ASN A 108 -0.46 -14.94 -15.08
CA ASN A 108 -1.11 -15.51 -13.90
C ASN A 108 -0.12 -16.23 -12.97
N ASN A 109 1.13 -16.44 -13.38
CA ASN A 109 2.20 -16.98 -12.55
C ASN A 109 2.97 -15.90 -11.80
N ILE A 110 2.99 -14.69 -12.36
CA ILE A 110 3.76 -13.57 -11.85
C ILE A 110 2.84 -12.69 -11.02
N PHE A 111 3.27 -12.36 -9.81
CA PHE A 111 2.56 -11.51 -8.87
C PHE A 111 3.41 -10.32 -8.49
N PHE A 112 2.76 -9.19 -8.25
CA PHE A 112 3.41 -8.00 -7.77
C PHE A 112 2.63 -7.41 -6.59
N LYS A 113 3.35 -6.95 -5.58
CA LYS A 113 2.78 -6.13 -4.49
C LYS A 113 3.07 -4.65 -4.72
N ASN A 114 4.25 -4.37 -5.24
CA ASN A 114 4.68 -3.07 -5.74
C ASN A 114 5.71 -3.31 -6.86
N PHE A 115 6.28 -2.26 -7.43
CA PHE A 115 7.24 -2.40 -8.53
C PHE A 115 8.48 -3.22 -8.16
N ASN A 116 8.95 -3.15 -6.91
CA ASN A 116 10.20 -3.78 -6.46
C ASN A 116 9.96 -5.14 -5.80
N ASP A 117 8.71 -5.56 -5.67
CA ASP A 117 8.31 -6.79 -4.98
C ASP A 117 7.46 -7.62 -5.93
N ILE A 118 8.16 -8.42 -6.73
CA ILE A 118 7.62 -9.34 -7.72
C ILE A 118 7.98 -10.76 -7.30
N LYS A 119 6.99 -11.64 -7.28
CA LYS A 119 7.15 -13.06 -6.95
C LYS A 119 6.48 -13.96 -7.96
N ILE A 120 7.02 -15.15 -8.12
CA ILE A 120 6.52 -16.19 -9.01
C ILE A 120 5.81 -17.27 -8.18
N LEU A 121 4.64 -17.71 -8.63
CA LEU A 121 3.85 -18.74 -7.95
C LEU A 121 4.44 -20.12 -8.16
N TYR A 122 4.65 -20.52 -9.41
CA TYR A 122 5.03 -21.88 -9.76
C TYR A 122 6.48 -21.98 -10.23
N ARG A 123 7.17 -23.02 -9.78
CA ARG A 123 8.42 -23.52 -10.38
C ARG A 123 8.39 -25.05 -10.44
N SER A 124 9.22 -25.59 -11.32
CA SER A 124 9.52 -27.00 -11.45
C SER A 124 10.97 -27.26 -11.02
N ASN A 125 11.29 -28.54 -10.83
CA ASN A 125 12.65 -29.07 -10.65
C ASN A 125 13.00 -30.11 -11.73
N GLY A 126 12.31 -30.05 -12.88
CA GLY A 126 12.52 -30.96 -14.01
C GLY A 126 11.60 -32.17 -14.03
N PHE A 127 10.97 -32.51 -12.88
CA PHE A 127 9.93 -33.55 -12.83
C PHE A 127 8.53 -32.99 -13.12
N LEU A 128 8.28 -31.71 -12.85
CA LEU A 128 7.03 -31.03 -13.17
C LEU A 128 7.11 -30.26 -14.51
N PRO A 129 5.99 -29.91 -15.16
CA PRO A 129 6.00 -29.20 -16.44
C PRO A 129 6.73 -27.85 -16.40
N TYR A 130 7.48 -27.53 -17.45
CA TYR A 130 8.08 -26.21 -17.69
C TYR A 130 8.36 -26.06 -19.19
N HIS A 131 8.83 -24.89 -19.64
CA HIS A 131 9.19 -24.67 -21.04
C HIS A 131 10.55 -25.32 -21.40
N ASN A 132 10.54 -26.63 -21.63
CA ASN A 132 11.74 -27.42 -21.94
C ASN A 132 12.34 -27.21 -23.35
N GLY A 133 11.72 -26.39 -24.20
CA GLY A 133 12.16 -26.12 -25.57
C GLY A 133 12.49 -24.65 -25.88
N LEU A 134 12.40 -23.77 -24.89
CA LEU A 134 12.64 -22.33 -25.06
C LEU A 134 13.87 -21.90 -24.28
N SER A 135 14.79 -21.20 -24.96
CA SER A 135 15.91 -20.53 -24.27
C SER A 135 15.38 -19.45 -23.32
N LEU A 136 16.16 -19.12 -22.29
CA LEU A 136 15.77 -18.08 -21.31
C LEU A 136 15.44 -16.75 -21.99
N LEU A 137 16.25 -16.35 -22.98
CA LEU A 137 16.00 -15.15 -23.78
C LEU A 137 14.64 -15.21 -24.50
N GLU A 138 14.31 -16.34 -25.13
CA GLU A 138 13.06 -16.48 -25.86
C GLU A 138 11.85 -16.44 -24.91
N GLN A 139 11.96 -17.05 -23.72
CA GLN A 139 10.94 -16.95 -22.68
C GLN A 139 10.70 -15.48 -22.26
N TYR A 140 11.78 -14.71 -22.02
CA TYR A 140 11.68 -13.29 -21.71
C TYR A 140 11.09 -12.46 -22.85
N LYS A 141 11.49 -12.69 -24.10
CA LYS A 141 10.90 -12.02 -25.27
C LYS A 141 9.39 -12.27 -25.33
N LEU A 142 8.97 -13.52 -25.22
CA LEU A 142 7.55 -13.90 -25.26
C LEU A 142 6.76 -13.25 -24.12
N PHE A 143 7.34 -13.18 -22.92
CA PHE A 143 6.76 -12.45 -21.79
C PHE A 143 6.57 -10.97 -22.13
N VAL A 144 7.63 -10.29 -22.57
CA VAL A 144 7.58 -8.86 -22.94
C VAL A 144 6.50 -8.61 -23.99
N LEU A 145 6.48 -9.41 -25.06
CA LEU A 145 5.49 -9.28 -26.13
C LEU A 145 4.06 -9.50 -25.61
N GLY A 146 3.86 -10.54 -24.80
CA GLY A 146 2.55 -10.91 -24.25
C GLY A 146 2.00 -9.93 -23.21
N PHE A 147 2.88 -9.30 -22.44
CA PHE A 147 2.49 -8.31 -21.43
C PHE A 147 2.32 -6.91 -22.01
N PHE A 148 3.19 -6.52 -22.94
CA PHE A 148 3.13 -5.21 -23.57
C PHE A 148 1.93 -5.08 -24.52
N SER A 149 1.59 -6.16 -25.24
CA SER A 149 0.43 -6.22 -26.14
C SER A 149 -0.91 -6.06 -25.40
N ASP A 150 -1.74 -5.14 -25.88
CA ASP A 150 -3.14 -5.01 -25.43
C ASP A 150 -4.09 -6.00 -26.14
N LYS A 151 -3.67 -6.60 -27.27
CA LYS A 151 -4.55 -7.40 -28.14
C LYS A 151 -4.35 -8.90 -28.02
N HIS A 152 -3.15 -9.32 -27.65
CA HIS A 152 -2.71 -10.70 -27.70
C HIS A 152 -2.12 -11.10 -26.33
N THR A 153 -2.14 -12.40 -26.03
CA THR A 153 -1.66 -12.94 -24.76
C THR A 153 -0.32 -13.62 -24.97
N TYR A 154 0.44 -13.79 -23.87
CA TYR A 154 1.64 -14.62 -23.82
C TYR A 154 1.47 -15.95 -24.57
N LYS A 155 0.40 -16.70 -24.25
CA LYS A 155 0.07 -17.97 -24.90
C LYS A 155 -0.10 -17.88 -26.42
N ARG A 156 -0.68 -16.78 -26.92
CA ARG A 156 -0.84 -16.59 -28.37
C ARG A 156 0.51 -16.31 -29.04
N PHE A 157 1.39 -15.56 -28.39
CA PHE A 157 2.74 -15.32 -28.90
C PHE A 157 3.61 -16.57 -28.92
N ILE A 158 3.47 -17.48 -27.95
CA ILE A 158 4.14 -18.79 -28.00
C ILE A 158 3.81 -19.54 -29.30
N VAL A 159 2.54 -19.54 -29.71
CA VAL A 159 2.06 -20.35 -30.83
C VAL A 159 2.32 -19.69 -32.20
N ASN A 160 2.17 -18.36 -32.31
CA ASN A 160 2.14 -17.69 -33.61
C ASN A 160 2.85 -16.32 -33.62
N LYS A 161 4.03 -16.25 -32.98
CA LYS A 161 4.80 -15.02 -32.73
C LYS A 161 4.88 -14.10 -33.95
N ASP A 162 5.40 -14.59 -35.07
CA ASP A 162 5.73 -13.76 -36.23
C ASP A 162 4.50 -13.14 -36.92
N ASN A 163 3.38 -13.86 -36.96
CA ASN A 163 2.12 -13.33 -37.51
C ASN A 163 1.54 -12.26 -36.59
N LEU A 164 1.55 -12.51 -35.28
CA LEU A 164 1.03 -11.56 -34.29
C LEU A 164 1.87 -10.29 -34.23
N LEU A 165 3.20 -10.37 -34.32
CA LEU A 165 4.08 -9.20 -34.43
C LEU A 165 3.72 -8.33 -35.63
N ARG A 166 3.50 -8.92 -36.81
CA ARG A 166 3.05 -8.20 -38.01
C ARG A 166 1.70 -7.52 -37.82
N LYS A 167 0.76 -8.17 -37.10
CA LYS A 167 -0.56 -7.61 -36.79
C LYS A 167 -0.52 -6.50 -35.75
N GLU A 168 0.40 -6.57 -34.81
CA GLU A 168 0.62 -5.48 -33.84
C GLU A 168 1.21 -4.24 -34.50
N ASN A 169 2.10 -4.45 -35.48
CA ASN A 169 2.78 -3.39 -36.23
C ASN A 169 3.40 -2.34 -35.29
N ASN A 170 4.17 -2.82 -34.31
CA ASN A 170 4.77 -2.00 -33.28
C ASN A 170 6.30 -2.13 -33.32
N GLU A 171 6.99 -1.01 -33.53
CA GLU A 171 8.46 -0.96 -33.70
C GLU A 171 9.21 -1.54 -32.49
N PHE A 172 8.79 -1.18 -31.27
CA PHE A 172 9.37 -1.72 -30.05
C PHE A 172 9.22 -3.24 -29.95
N MET A 173 8.05 -3.79 -30.27
CA MET A 173 7.82 -5.23 -30.25
C MET A 173 8.66 -5.97 -31.31
N PHE A 174 8.89 -5.37 -32.48
CA PHE A 174 9.83 -5.92 -33.46
C PHE A 174 11.28 -5.89 -32.94
N ALA A 175 11.69 -4.79 -32.29
CA ALA A 175 12.99 -4.69 -31.68
C ALA A 175 13.19 -5.75 -30.58
N VAL A 176 12.17 -6.00 -29.73
CA VAL A 176 12.19 -7.04 -28.70
C VAL A 176 12.48 -8.40 -29.32
N ASN A 177 11.76 -8.74 -30.39
CA ASN A 177 11.98 -10.01 -31.10
C ASN A 177 13.39 -10.13 -31.69
N ALA A 178 13.97 -9.02 -32.14
CA ALA A 178 15.28 -8.96 -32.78
C ALA A 178 16.48 -9.01 -31.82
N THR A 179 16.28 -8.83 -30.51
CA THR A 179 17.37 -8.87 -29.52
C THR A 179 18.10 -10.21 -29.50
N THR A 180 19.42 -10.21 -29.28
CA THR A 180 20.25 -11.43 -29.36
C THR A 180 20.72 -11.95 -28.01
N SER A 181 20.59 -11.14 -26.96
CA SER A 181 20.96 -11.51 -25.59
C SER A 181 20.00 -10.89 -24.57
N ILE A 182 20.01 -11.40 -23.33
CA ILE A 182 19.23 -10.82 -22.22
C ILE A 182 19.71 -9.40 -21.92
N ALA A 183 21.01 -9.12 -22.07
CA ALA A 183 21.56 -7.77 -21.90
C ALA A 183 21.04 -6.80 -22.98
N ASP A 184 20.95 -7.24 -24.24
CA ASP A 184 20.36 -6.43 -25.32
C ASP A 184 18.88 -6.16 -25.05
N LEU A 185 18.16 -7.17 -24.54
CA LEU A 185 16.77 -7.02 -24.14
C LEU A 185 16.61 -6.01 -23.02
N LYS A 186 17.38 -6.12 -21.92
CA LYS A 186 17.38 -5.14 -20.82
C LYS A 186 17.63 -3.72 -21.34
N THR A 187 18.68 -3.55 -22.15
CA THR A 187 19.05 -2.26 -22.76
C THR A 187 17.92 -1.69 -23.62
N LEU A 188 17.24 -2.54 -24.40
CA LEU A 188 16.10 -2.13 -25.22
C LEU A 188 14.90 -1.68 -24.36
N ILE A 189 14.59 -2.42 -23.29
CA ILE A 189 13.51 -2.06 -22.35
C ILE A 189 13.82 -0.72 -21.70
N ASP A 190 15.04 -0.52 -21.21
CA ASP A 190 15.47 0.73 -20.58
C ASP A 190 15.31 1.91 -21.53
N ARG A 191 15.76 1.77 -22.78
CA ARG A 191 15.63 2.82 -23.80
C ARG A 191 14.17 3.16 -24.12
N GLU A 192 13.31 2.15 -24.27
CA GLU A 192 11.88 2.41 -24.54
C GLU A 192 11.17 3.00 -23.32
N LEU A 193 11.56 2.59 -22.11
CA LEU A 193 11.06 3.14 -20.86
C LEU A 193 11.40 4.63 -20.76
N GLU A 194 12.65 5.01 -21.01
CA GLU A 194 13.08 6.43 -21.03
C GLU A 194 12.26 7.25 -22.02
N LYS A 195 12.08 6.73 -23.24
CA LYS A 195 11.28 7.40 -24.30
C LYS A 195 9.81 7.58 -23.90
N GLU A 196 9.18 6.54 -23.33
CA GLU A 196 7.78 6.60 -22.87
C GLU A 196 7.62 7.50 -21.64
N GLN A 197 8.60 7.52 -20.73
CA GLN A 197 8.64 8.47 -19.63
C GLN A 197 8.64 9.90 -20.16
N SER A 198 9.58 10.26 -21.05
CA SER A 198 9.63 11.60 -21.66
C SER A 198 8.31 11.99 -22.34
N SER A 199 7.73 11.09 -23.13
CA SER A 199 6.46 11.32 -23.83
C SER A 199 5.27 11.47 -22.88
N PHE A 200 5.28 10.74 -21.75
CA PHE A 200 4.25 10.83 -20.73
C PHE A 200 4.33 12.16 -19.97
N TYR A 201 5.53 12.62 -19.63
CA TYR A 201 5.74 13.93 -19.00
C TYR A 201 5.29 15.09 -19.91
N GLU A 202 5.62 15.05 -21.19
CA GLU A 202 5.17 16.05 -22.17
C GLU A 202 3.64 16.13 -22.27
N LYS A 203 2.95 14.98 -22.33
CA LYS A 203 1.48 14.92 -22.41
C LYS A 203 0.79 15.44 -21.16
N ILE A 204 1.35 15.22 -19.97
CA ILE A 204 0.79 15.72 -18.71
C ILE A 204 1.00 17.24 -18.58
N GLN A 205 2.16 17.77 -18.98
CA GLN A 205 2.37 19.23 -19.04
C GLN A 205 1.46 19.94 -20.06
N PHE A 206 1.24 19.34 -21.24
CA PHE A 206 0.32 19.91 -22.25
C PHE A 206 -1.15 19.87 -21.80
N GLN A 207 -1.55 18.91 -20.96
CA GLN A 207 -2.90 18.85 -20.39
C GLN A 207 -3.12 19.85 -19.25
N GLU A 208 -2.09 20.21 -18.49
CA GLU A 208 -2.20 21.29 -17.48
C GLU A 208 -2.26 22.69 -18.11
N THR A 209 -1.55 22.91 -19.21
CA THR A 209 -1.59 24.19 -19.96
C THR A 209 -2.86 24.37 -20.81
N SER A 210 -3.48 23.28 -21.27
CA SER A 210 -4.76 23.31 -22.01
C SER A 210 -6.03 23.27 -21.15
N ARG A 211 -5.90 23.07 -19.83
CA ARG A 211 -7.02 23.02 -18.86
C ARG A 211 -7.73 24.35 -18.57
N LYS A 212 -7.39 25.44 -19.27
CA LYS A 212 -8.18 26.70 -19.21
C LYS A 212 -9.47 26.70 -20.03
N LYS A 213 -9.82 25.63 -20.74
CA LYS A 213 -11.14 25.51 -21.40
C LYS A 213 -11.74 24.11 -21.27
N GLY A 214 -12.88 24.02 -20.56
CA GLY A 214 -13.82 22.92 -20.70
C GLY A 214 -13.79 21.88 -19.58
N PHE A 215 -14.49 22.18 -18.49
CA PHE A 215 -14.86 21.22 -17.47
C PHE A 215 -15.85 20.20 -18.05
N LYS A 216 -15.43 18.93 -18.16
CA LYS A 216 -16.24 17.69 -18.04
C LYS A 216 -15.46 16.51 -18.63
N ARG A 217 -14.70 15.81 -17.80
CA ARG A 217 -14.39 14.37 -17.95
C ARG A 217 -13.95 13.84 -16.58
N LYS A 218 -14.81 13.05 -15.96
CA LYS A 218 -14.48 12.26 -14.76
C LYS A 218 -13.37 11.27 -15.15
N ILE A 219 -12.15 11.48 -14.69
CA ILE A 219 -11.08 10.50 -14.76
C ILE A 219 -10.73 10.10 -13.33
N TYR A 220 -10.82 8.80 -13.07
CA TYR A 220 -10.47 8.12 -11.83
C TYR A 220 -8.98 8.39 -11.48
N LEU A 221 -8.74 9.28 -10.53
CA LEU A 221 -7.42 9.76 -10.08
C LEU A 221 -7.11 9.31 -8.64
N GLY A 222 -7.44 8.06 -8.28
CA GLY A 222 -7.11 7.49 -6.97
C GLY A 222 -5.79 6.71 -6.95
N SER A 223 -5.39 6.11 -8.07
CA SER A 223 -4.28 5.13 -8.13
C SER A 223 -3.07 5.56 -8.96
N ILE A 224 -3.16 6.67 -9.72
CA ILE A 224 -2.07 7.14 -10.60
C ILE A 224 -1.00 7.95 -9.81
N SER A 225 -1.40 8.59 -8.72
CA SER A 225 -0.55 9.53 -7.96
C SER A 225 0.59 8.85 -7.20
N VAL A 226 0.36 7.65 -6.67
CA VAL A 226 1.37 6.84 -5.96
C VAL A 226 2.31 6.16 -6.96
N LEU A 227 1.81 5.82 -8.15
CA LEU A 227 2.54 5.19 -9.24
C LEU A 227 3.65 6.10 -9.82
N LEU A 228 3.38 7.42 -9.88
CA LEU A 228 4.31 8.45 -10.33
C LEU A 228 5.53 8.60 -9.42
N LEU A 229 5.40 8.34 -8.11
CA LEU A 229 6.51 8.47 -7.15
C LEU A 229 7.51 7.30 -7.24
N ILE A 230 7.07 6.13 -7.70
CA ILE A 230 7.94 4.94 -7.78
C ILE A 230 8.68 4.87 -9.12
N LEU A 231 8.10 5.39 -10.21
CA LEU A 231 8.79 5.58 -11.50
C LEU A 231 10.01 6.50 -11.39
N LEU A 232 10.03 7.41 -10.41
CA LEU A 232 11.14 8.36 -10.17
C LEU A 232 12.41 7.70 -9.60
N PHE A 233 12.35 6.45 -9.12
CA PHE A 233 13.46 5.82 -8.38
C PHE A 233 14.39 4.92 -9.20
N ALA A 234 14.04 4.51 -10.44
CA ALA A 234 14.77 3.47 -11.16
C ALA A 234 15.76 3.95 -12.25
N GLY A 235 15.73 5.23 -12.64
CA GLY A 235 16.48 5.76 -13.79
C GLY A 235 17.69 6.61 -13.40
N GLY A 236 18.80 5.98 -13.05
CA GLY A 236 20.06 6.66 -12.71
C GLY A 236 21.27 6.17 -13.51
N LEU A 237 21.65 6.94 -14.54
CA LEU A 237 22.98 7.15 -15.14
C LEU A 237 23.58 6.11 -16.11
N LYS A 238 23.64 6.46 -17.42
CA LYS A 238 24.88 6.90 -18.12
C LYS A 238 24.69 7.24 -19.62
N GLN A 239 24.91 8.53 -19.91
CA GLN A 239 25.75 9.04 -21.02
C GLN A 239 25.29 8.89 -22.48
N ILE A 240 24.47 9.85 -22.94
CA ILE A 240 24.27 10.15 -24.36
C ILE A 240 25.13 11.37 -24.75
N GLN A 241 26.12 11.16 -25.61
CA GLN A 241 26.56 12.14 -26.62
C GLN A 241 25.97 11.66 -27.96
N LYS A 242 25.64 12.46 -28.98
CA LYS A 242 25.90 13.87 -29.33
C LYS A 242 24.85 14.24 -30.39
N ASN A 243 24.56 15.54 -30.52
CA ASN A 243 23.76 16.23 -31.55
C ASN A 243 22.32 16.58 -31.18
N VAL A 244 22.13 17.49 -30.21
CA VAL A 244 21.12 18.57 -30.37
C VAL A 244 21.67 19.84 -29.72
N ALA A 245 21.57 20.94 -30.46
CA ALA A 245 22.31 22.19 -30.31
C ALA A 245 21.77 23.12 -29.21
N ALA A 246 22.64 24.06 -28.84
CA ALA A 246 22.55 25.28 -28.04
C ALA A 246 21.28 25.62 -27.22
N ASP A 247 20.07 25.51 -27.76
CA ASP A 247 18.82 25.79 -27.02
C ASP A 247 18.46 24.71 -25.99
N PHE A 248 19.02 23.51 -26.13
CA PHE A 248 18.89 22.44 -25.14
C PHE A 248 19.86 22.56 -23.97
N LYS A 249 20.82 23.49 -23.97
CA LYS A 249 21.88 23.51 -22.95
C LYS A 249 21.36 23.89 -21.56
N ASP A 250 20.44 24.86 -21.50
CA ASP A 250 19.85 25.33 -20.25
C ASP A 250 18.72 24.38 -19.77
N GLN A 251 17.93 23.82 -20.69
CA GLN A 251 16.94 22.78 -20.36
C GLN A 251 17.58 21.45 -19.96
N LEU A 252 18.70 21.06 -20.59
CA LEU A 252 19.47 19.88 -20.20
C LEU A 252 20.22 20.10 -18.89
N ALA A 253 20.68 21.32 -18.59
CA ALA A 253 21.26 21.66 -17.29
C ALA A 253 20.20 21.60 -16.18
N ALA A 254 19.01 22.16 -16.42
CA ALA A 254 17.88 22.07 -15.50
C ALA A 254 17.41 20.62 -15.31
N SER A 255 17.31 19.84 -16.39
CA SER A 255 16.94 18.41 -16.36
C SER A 255 17.99 17.54 -15.68
N LYS A 256 19.29 17.85 -15.85
CA LYS A 256 20.38 17.19 -15.10
C LYS A 256 20.35 17.56 -13.62
N ALA A 257 20.14 18.83 -13.28
CA ALA A 257 20.02 19.27 -11.90
C ALA A 257 18.80 18.64 -11.20
N GLU A 258 17.69 18.47 -11.93
CA GLU A 258 16.48 17.81 -11.44
C GLU A 258 16.67 16.30 -11.29
N ASN A 259 17.41 15.66 -12.19
CA ASN A 259 17.80 14.25 -12.07
C ASN A 259 18.78 14.05 -10.90
N GLU A 260 19.79 14.91 -10.76
CA GLU A 260 20.73 14.87 -9.63
C GLU A 260 20.04 15.12 -8.29
N LEU A 261 19.06 16.03 -8.26
CA LEU A 261 18.24 16.27 -7.07
C LEU A 261 17.46 15.01 -6.71
N THR A 262 16.83 14.38 -7.71
CA THR A 262 16.06 13.16 -7.51
C THR A 262 16.94 12.01 -7.00
N LEU A 263 18.13 11.82 -7.58
CA LEU A 263 19.11 10.84 -7.12
C LEU A 263 19.62 11.15 -5.72
N ALA A 264 19.85 12.42 -5.38
CA ALA A 264 20.29 12.82 -4.05
C ALA A 264 19.21 12.58 -2.99
N VAL A 265 17.93 12.79 -3.31
CA VAL A 265 16.81 12.46 -2.42
C VAL A 265 16.66 10.95 -2.26
N ALA A 266 16.73 10.20 -3.36
CA ALA A 266 16.59 8.74 -3.38
C ALA A 266 17.74 8.01 -2.66
N GLY A 267 18.97 8.47 -2.86
CA GLY A 267 20.19 7.93 -2.25
C GLY A 267 20.42 8.37 -0.80
N GLY A 268 19.52 9.20 -0.23
CA GLY A 268 19.69 9.74 1.13
C GLY A 268 20.82 10.78 1.25
N GLU A 269 21.31 11.34 0.14
CA GLU A 269 22.30 12.43 0.09
C GLU A 269 21.64 13.79 0.39
N THR A 270 21.02 13.93 1.55
CA THR A 270 20.15 15.06 1.92
C THR A 270 20.81 16.44 1.75
N LYS A 271 22.08 16.59 2.14
CA LYS A 271 22.82 17.87 1.98
C LYS A 271 22.99 18.29 0.52
N LYS A 272 23.17 17.31 -0.37
CA LYS A 272 23.32 17.55 -1.81
C LYS A 272 21.97 17.89 -2.45
N ALA A 273 20.90 17.18 -2.06
CA ALA A 273 19.54 17.50 -2.49
C ALA A 273 19.15 18.94 -2.12
N ILE A 274 19.37 19.34 -0.86
CA ILE A 274 19.12 20.72 -0.40
C ILE A 274 19.91 21.73 -1.24
N LYS A 275 21.21 21.49 -1.47
CA LYS A 275 22.06 22.40 -2.25
C LYS A 275 21.52 22.59 -3.68
N LEU A 276 21.13 21.50 -4.33
CA LEU A 276 20.57 21.54 -5.69
C LEU A 276 19.25 22.30 -5.74
N MET A 277 18.37 22.14 -4.74
CA MET A 277 17.12 22.90 -4.63
C MET A 277 17.38 24.40 -4.42
N GLN A 278 18.35 24.75 -3.58
CA GLN A 278 18.73 26.14 -3.35
C GLN A 278 19.33 26.79 -4.61
N GLU A 279 20.16 26.06 -5.35
CA GLU A 279 20.74 26.51 -6.62
C GLU A 279 19.67 26.67 -7.72
N LYS A 280 18.59 25.87 -7.68
CA LYS A 280 17.40 26.01 -8.54
C LYS A 280 16.51 27.20 -8.14
N GLY A 281 16.69 27.75 -6.94
CA GLY A 281 15.87 28.84 -6.40
C GLY A 281 14.56 28.37 -5.76
N ASP A 282 14.47 27.09 -5.38
CA ASP A 282 13.31 26.56 -4.65
C ASP A 282 13.22 27.21 -3.25
N ASP A 283 12.00 27.51 -2.81
CA ASP A 283 11.77 28.11 -1.51
C ASP A 283 11.92 27.12 -0.34
N SER A 284 12.06 27.65 0.88
CA SER A 284 12.25 26.86 2.09
C SER A 284 11.11 25.86 2.35
N SER A 285 9.86 26.19 1.97
CA SER A 285 8.72 25.29 2.15
C SER A 285 8.81 24.09 1.20
N THR A 286 9.24 24.31 -0.04
CA THR A 286 9.45 23.26 -1.04
C THR A 286 10.54 22.30 -0.60
N ILE A 287 11.66 22.83 -0.08
CA ILE A 287 12.74 22.04 0.51
C ILE A 287 12.23 21.24 1.72
N ALA A 288 11.47 21.86 2.62
CA ALA A 288 10.91 21.19 3.79
C ALA A 288 9.96 20.04 3.41
N ASN A 289 9.11 20.20 2.38
CA ASN A 289 8.23 19.13 1.91
C ASN A 289 9.00 17.96 1.29
N MET A 290 10.14 18.21 0.62
CA MET A 290 11.04 17.16 0.17
C MET A 290 11.63 16.40 1.37
N LEU A 291 12.14 17.12 2.38
CA LEU A 291 12.72 16.54 3.59
C LEU A 291 11.71 15.69 4.37
N LEU A 292 10.46 16.15 4.48
CA LEU A 292 9.34 15.38 5.05
C LEU A 292 9.15 14.05 4.32
N LYS A 293 9.10 14.05 2.98
CA LYS A 293 8.94 12.83 2.18
C LYS A 293 10.14 11.88 2.32
N ALA A 294 11.34 12.42 2.53
CA ALA A 294 12.56 11.66 2.79
C ALA A 294 12.67 11.15 4.24
N GLY A 295 11.68 11.41 5.11
CA GLY A 295 11.69 11.00 6.51
C GLY A 295 12.64 11.81 7.40
N LYS A 296 13.10 12.99 6.95
CA LYS A 296 14.01 13.89 7.67
C LYS A 296 13.23 14.98 8.40
N TYR A 297 12.43 14.57 9.40
CA TYR A 297 11.43 15.44 10.01
C TYR A 297 11.99 16.66 10.76
N ASP A 298 13.04 16.49 11.57
CA ASP A 298 13.69 17.62 12.26
C ASP A 298 14.28 18.64 11.28
N GLU A 299 14.90 18.15 10.21
CA GLU A 299 15.48 19.01 9.17
C GLU A 299 14.37 19.74 8.41
N ALA A 300 13.27 19.05 8.09
CA ALA A 300 12.09 19.68 7.47
C ALA A 300 11.54 20.83 8.33
N ILE A 301 11.36 20.59 9.64
CA ILE A 301 10.86 21.62 10.58
C ILE A 301 11.85 22.77 10.72
N SER A 302 13.15 22.49 10.69
CA SER A 302 14.18 23.54 10.74
C SER A 302 14.15 24.47 9.52
N TYR A 303 13.77 23.94 8.35
CA TYR A 303 13.64 24.70 7.10
C TYR A 303 12.33 25.48 7.02
N ASP A 304 11.22 24.87 7.45
CA ASP A 304 9.90 25.50 7.48
C ASP A 304 9.16 25.08 8.74
N LYS A 305 9.06 25.98 9.72
CA LYS A 305 8.36 25.71 10.98
C LYS A 305 6.87 25.42 10.76
N GLU A 306 6.26 25.93 9.69
CA GLU A 306 4.84 25.69 9.42
C GLU A 306 4.56 24.24 8.97
N ILE A 307 5.61 23.47 8.63
CA ILE A 307 5.48 22.09 8.22
C ILE A 307 5.17 21.13 9.37
N GLU A 308 5.30 21.56 10.63
CA GLU A 308 5.08 20.73 11.82
C GLU A 308 3.74 19.97 11.77
N LYS A 309 2.65 20.65 11.37
CA LYS A 309 1.33 20.03 11.26
C LYS A 309 1.29 18.91 10.22
N LYS A 310 2.02 19.09 9.10
CA LYS A 310 2.13 18.08 8.03
C LYS A 310 2.98 16.90 8.49
N VAL A 311 4.07 17.15 9.22
CA VAL A 311 4.94 16.11 9.82
C VAL A 311 4.13 15.23 10.75
N VAL A 312 3.46 15.82 11.74
CA VAL A 312 2.63 15.10 12.71
C VAL A 312 1.52 14.32 12.00
N SER A 313 0.78 14.96 11.10
CA SER A 313 -0.28 14.29 10.32
C SER A 313 0.24 13.10 9.51
N HIS A 314 1.44 13.20 8.96
CA HIS A 314 2.08 12.11 8.22
C HIS A 314 2.47 10.95 9.13
N LEU A 315 3.04 11.24 10.31
CA LEU A 315 3.43 10.23 11.29
C LEU A 315 2.22 9.43 11.81
N TYR A 316 1.11 10.10 12.11
CA TYR A 316 -0.13 9.40 12.47
C TYR A 316 -0.69 8.54 11.33
N LYS A 317 -0.76 9.08 10.10
CA LYS A 317 -1.30 8.35 8.94
C LYS A 317 -0.47 7.14 8.53
N THR A 318 0.83 7.13 8.85
CA THR A 318 1.74 6.03 8.52
C THR A 318 1.99 5.08 9.68
N GLY A 319 1.28 5.24 10.81
CA GLY A 319 1.43 4.37 11.98
C GLY A 319 2.78 4.52 12.70
N GLN A 320 3.44 5.68 12.57
CA GLN A 320 4.75 5.98 13.18
C GLN A 320 4.65 7.09 14.23
N LYS A 321 3.53 7.14 14.99
CA LYS A 321 3.24 8.23 15.94
C LYS A 321 4.31 8.34 17.05
N GLU A 322 4.98 7.24 17.40
CA GLU A 322 6.02 7.18 18.42
C GLU A 322 7.22 8.09 18.07
N LYS A 323 7.50 8.29 16.77
CA LYS A 323 8.56 9.22 16.31
C LYS A 323 8.29 10.68 16.67
N ILE A 324 7.05 11.04 17.00
CA ILE A 324 6.72 12.40 17.46
C ILE A 324 7.49 12.72 18.76
N LEU A 325 7.70 11.74 19.63
CA LEU A 325 8.45 11.89 20.88
C LEU A 325 9.90 12.32 20.63
N GLU A 326 10.48 11.88 19.52
CA GLU A 326 11.87 12.12 19.14
C GLU A 326 12.10 13.49 18.46
N LEU A 327 11.03 14.17 17.99
CA LEU A 327 11.15 15.44 17.28
C LEU A 327 11.81 16.50 18.15
N LYS A 328 12.79 17.23 17.63
CA LYS A 328 13.55 18.24 18.39
C LYS A 328 12.84 19.57 18.55
N SER A 329 11.76 19.80 17.80
CA SER A 329 10.99 21.03 17.94
C SER A 329 10.44 21.18 19.35
N LYS A 330 10.43 22.42 19.82
CA LYS A 330 9.93 22.85 21.13
C LYS A 330 8.69 23.73 21.02
N SER A 331 8.02 23.74 19.86
CA SER A 331 6.77 24.48 19.71
C SER A 331 5.70 23.90 20.63
N ASP A 332 4.76 24.75 21.07
CA ASP A 332 3.65 24.31 21.91
C ASP A 332 2.83 23.22 21.21
N PHE A 333 2.63 23.34 19.90
CA PHE A 333 1.99 22.32 19.07
C PHE A 333 2.68 20.95 19.18
N ILE A 334 4.00 20.87 18.96
CA ILE A 334 4.74 19.60 19.06
C ILE A 334 4.75 19.09 20.50
N ASN A 335 4.83 19.97 21.49
CA ASN A 335 4.76 19.57 22.90
C ASN A 335 3.42 18.93 23.23
N PHE A 336 2.29 19.48 22.76
CA PHE A 336 0.98 18.85 22.95
C PHE A 336 0.92 17.48 22.26
N GLU A 337 1.37 17.37 21.02
CA GLU A 337 1.38 16.10 20.28
C GLU A 337 2.23 15.02 20.97
N LYS A 338 3.39 15.40 21.52
CA LYS A 338 4.21 14.48 22.32
C LYS A 338 3.49 14.00 23.57
N GLN A 339 2.84 14.91 24.30
CA GLN A 339 2.08 14.54 25.49
C GLN A 339 0.90 13.61 25.16
N ILE A 340 0.26 13.82 24.01
CA ILE A 340 -0.82 12.94 23.51
C ILE A 340 -0.26 11.53 23.23
N VAL A 341 0.92 11.43 22.59
CA VAL A 341 1.55 10.14 22.29
C VAL A 341 2.05 9.43 23.54
N ASP A 342 2.68 10.15 24.47
CA ASP A 342 3.17 9.61 25.76
C ASP A 342 2.01 9.28 26.73
N PHE A 343 0.83 9.83 26.47
CA PHE A 343 -0.39 9.69 27.25
C PHE A 343 -0.23 10.03 28.75
N ASN A 344 0.37 11.18 29.04
CA ASN A 344 0.44 11.69 30.41
C ASN A 344 -0.88 12.37 30.80
N ILE A 345 -1.81 11.58 31.35
CA ILE A 345 -3.20 11.98 31.66
C ILE A 345 -3.32 13.27 32.48
N ASP A 346 -2.52 13.43 33.54
CA ASP A 346 -2.61 14.59 34.46
C ASP A 346 -2.23 15.89 33.74
N ASN A 347 -1.23 15.85 32.85
CA ASN A 347 -0.86 17.00 32.04
C ASN A 347 -1.89 17.28 30.94
N LEU A 348 -2.38 16.24 30.28
CA LEU A 348 -3.32 16.36 29.16
C LEU A 348 -4.65 16.98 29.57
N ILE A 349 -5.21 16.60 30.73
CA ILE A 349 -6.48 17.16 31.22
C ILE A 349 -6.34 18.67 31.49
N ASN A 350 -5.28 19.07 32.19
CA ASN A 350 -5.06 20.46 32.57
C ASN A 350 -4.77 21.36 31.35
N GLN A 351 -4.12 20.83 30.33
CA GLN A 351 -3.69 21.57 29.15
C GLN A 351 -4.68 21.50 27.98
N ALA A 352 -5.69 20.61 28.03
CA ALA A 352 -6.66 20.44 26.96
C ALA A 352 -7.29 21.78 26.54
N SER A 353 -7.64 22.62 27.50
CA SER A 353 -8.23 23.96 27.30
C SER A 353 -7.36 24.91 26.47
N LEU A 354 -6.03 24.71 26.45
CA LEU A 354 -5.05 25.53 25.75
C LEU A 354 -4.83 25.11 24.30
N ILE A 355 -5.36 23.96 23.89
CA ILE A 355 -5.21 23.45 22.53
C ILE A 355 -6.25 24.13 21.63
N GLU A 356 -5.77 24.90 20.64
CA GLU A 356 -6.58 25.60 19.63
C GLU A 356 -6.59 24.88 18.27
N ASP A 357 -5.73 23.89 18.07
CA ASP A 357 -5.68 23.12 16.84
C ASP A 357 -6.70 21.99 16.85
N LYS A 358 -7.66 22.04 15.91
CA LYS A 358 -8.77 21.08 15.83
C LYS A 358 -8.32 19.63 15.68
N ASP A 359 -7.25 19.40 14.92
CA ASP A 359 -6.75 18.05 14.65
C ASP A 359 -6.03 17.49 15.89
N THR A 360 -5.34 18.35 16.62
CA THR A 360 -4.72 18.03 17.93
C THR A 360 -5.79 17.66 18.96
N LEU A 361 -6.86 18.45 19.08
CA LEU A 361 -8.00 18.12 19.96
C LEU A 361 -8.65 16.79 19.60
N LYS A 362 -8.83 16.53 18.29
CA LYS A 362 -9.34 15.25 17.82
C LYS A 362 -8.43 14.09 18.21
N ARG A 363 -7.11 14.24 18.04
CA ARG A 363 -6.13 13.22 18.44
C ARG A 363 -6.11 12.99 19.95
N LEU A 364 -6.23 14.05 20.75
CA LEU A 364 -6.37 13.95 22.20
C LEU A 364 -7.62 13.16 22.61
N ALA A 365 -8.77 13.48 22.02
CA ALA A 365 -10.00 12.74 22.27
C ALA A 365 -9.88 11.25 21.92
N LEU A 366 -9.26 10.93 20.78
CA LEU A 366 -9.01 9.55 20.38
C LEU A 366 -8.05 8.84 21.35
N ALA A 367 -7.00 9.52 21.80
CA ALA A 367 -6.08 8.96 22.80
C ALA A 367 -6.78 8.66 24.13
N PHE A 368 -7.71 9.52 24.57
CA PHE A 368 -8.55 9.24 25.73
C PHE A 368 -9.47 8.03 25.52
N ILE A 369 -10.06 7.87 24.32
CA ILE A 369 -10.86 6.68 23.98
C ILE A 369 -10.01 5.42 24.03
N ASP A 370 -8.81 5.43 23.42
CA ASP A 370 -7.90 4.29 23.37
C ASP A 370 -7.49 3.81 24.78
N HIS A 371 -7.42 4.73 25.74
CA HIS A 371 -7.08 4.45 27.14
C HIS A 371 -8.31 4.37 28.06
N LYS A 372 -9.52 4.22 27.50
CA LYS A 372 -10.78 4.07 28.24
C LYS A 372 -11.13 5.23 29.17
N ASN A 373 -10.61 6.42 28.90
CA ASN A 373 -10.94 7.63 29.64
C ASN A 373 -12.09 8.38 28.95
N PHE A 374 -13.28 7.77 28.99
CA PHE A 374 -14.40 8.18 28.15
C PHE A 374 -15.03 9.53 28.53
N GLU A 375 -14.99 9.90 29.81
CA GLU A 375 -15.50 11.21 30.26
C GLU A 375 -14.66 12.36 29.70
N ASN A 376 -13.33 12.28 29.82
CA ASN A 376 -12.44 13.29 29.26
C ASN A 376 -12.52 13.31 27.72
N ALA A 377 -12.62 12.14 27.08
CA ALA A 377 -12.84 12.05 25.63
C ALA A 377 -14.12 12.80 25.20
N LYS A 378 -15.22 12.56 25.91
CA LYS A 378 -16.51 13.21 25.64
C LYS A 378 -16.42 14.72 25.80
N GLU A 379 -15.81 15.21 26.88
CA GLU A 379 -15.65 16.65 27.12
C GLU A 379 -14.86 17.33 25.99
N VAL A 380 -13.73 16.75 25.59
CA VAL A 380 -12.90 17.27 24.49
C VAL A 380 -13.67 17.27 23.16
N LEU A 381 -14.41 16.20 22.85
CA LEU A 381 -15.21 16.11 21.62
C LEU A 381 -16.38 17.09 21.61
N GLU A 382 -17.07 17.26 22.74
CA GLU A 382 -18.19 18.19 22.87
C GLU A 382 -17.70 19.64 22.77
N ARG A 383 -16.53 19.97 23.34
CA ARG A 383 -15.89 21.29 23.12
C ARG A 383 -15.52 21.50 21.65
N LEU A 384 -14.87 20.52 21.03
CA LEU A 384 -14.48 20.61 19.62
C LEU A 384 -15.70 20.83 18.71
N LYS A 385 -16.83 20.18 19.03
CA LYS A 385 -18.07 20.29 18.26
C LYS A 385 -18.86 21.57 18.53
N ASN A 386 -18.98 21.98 19.79
CA ASN A 386 -19.89 23.04 20.24
C ASN A 386 -19.18 24.38 20.47
N ASP A 387 -18.01 24.57 19.88
CA ASP A 387 -17.29 25.83 20.00
C ASP A 387 -18.13 27.00 19.48
N ALA A 388 -18.63 27.82 20.40
CA ALA A 388 -19.56 28.91 20.12
C ALA A 388 -18.93 30.01 19.24
N SER A 389 -17.60 30.04 19.18
CA SER A 389 -16.82 30.94 18.33
C SER A 389 -16.61 30.45 16.90
N ASP A 390 -17.01 29.21 16.57
CA ASP A 390 -16.75 28.55 15.27
C ASP A 390 -15.25 28.56 14.88
N ASN A 391 -14.33 28.60 15.86
CA ASN A 391 -12.90 28.73 15.60
C ASN A 391 -12.35 27.50 14.85
N PHE A 392 -12.94 26.33 15.08
CA PHE A 392 -12.47 25.08 14.50
C PHE A 392 -12.92 24.83 13.05
N ASN A 393 -13.83 25.66 12.50
CA ASN A 393 -14.27 25.60 11.09
C ASN A 393 -14.52 24.16 10.61
N LEU A 394 -15.42 23.43 11.30
CA LEU A 394 -15.70 22.04 11.01
C LEU A 394 -16.53 21.89 9.73
N THR A 395 -16.11 21.00 8.86
CA THR A 395 -16.93 20.55 7.73
C THR A 395 -18.11 19.71 8.24
N LYS A 396 -19.17 19.59 7.41
CA LYS A 396 -20.33 18.74 7.74
C LYS A 396 -19.95 17.29 8.03
N ASP A 397 -18.98 16.77 7.27
CA ASP A 397 -18.50 15.39 7.42
C ASP A 397 -17.71 15.22 8.72
N GLU A 398 -16.87 16.20 9.08
CA GLU A 398 -16.14 16.19 10.37
C GLU A 398 -17.11 16.26 11.55
N ALA A 399 -18.10 17.16 11.51
CA ALA A 399 -19.12 17.26 12.56
C ALA A 399 -19.92 15.96 12.73
N ALA A 400 -20.32 15.34 11.61
CA ALA A 400 -21.00 14.05 11.64
C ALA A 400 -20.10 12.92 12.19
N GLN A 401 -18.80 12.98 11.95
CA GLN A 401 -17.84 12.03 12.52
C GLN A 401 -17.69 12.24 14.04
N LEU A 402 -17.59 13.49 14.51
CA LEU A 402 -17.54 13.80 15.94
C LEU A 402 -18.81 13.33 16.66
N ASP A 403 -19.98 13.47 16.03
CA ASP A 403 -21.23 12.96 16.58
C ASP A 403 -21.20 11.47 16.87
N LYS A 404 -20.56 10.68 16.00
CA LYS A 404 -20.39 9.25 16.22
C LYS A 404 -19.46 8.98 17.40
N TYR A 405 -18.33 9.69 17.49
CA TYR A 405 -17.41 9.53 18.62
C TYR A 405 -18.04 9.95 19.96
N ILE A 406 -18.81 11.03 19.99
CA ILE A 406 -19.57 11.47 21.19
C ILE A 406 -20.62 10.43 21.57
N GLN A 407 -21.29 9.82 20.60
CA GLN A 407 -22.23 8.73 20.87
C GLN A 407 -21.52 7.50 21.44
N LYS A 408 -20.36 7.12 20.89
CA LYS A 408 -19.53 6.04 21.42
C LYS A 408 -19.15 6.29 22.88
N THR A 409 -18.56 7.45 23.19
CA THR A 409 -18.13 7.75 24.57
C THR A 409 -19.31 7.75 25.54
N LYS A 410 -20.49 8.25 25.15
CA LYS A 410 -21.71 8.18 25.97
C LYS A 410 -22.19 6.76 26.23
N LEU A 411 -22.08 5.87 25.25
CA LEU A 411 -22.44 4.46 25.40
C LEU A 411 -21.43 3.74 26.32
N GLU A 412 -20.13 4.00 26.16
CA GLU A 412 -19.07 3.42 27.00
C GLU A 412 -19.22 3.84 28.47
N ILE A 413 -19.42 5.14 28.74
CA ILE A 413 -19.71 5.65 30.09
C ILE A 413 -20.95 4.95 30.67
N ARG A 414 -21.99 4.72 29.86
CA ARG A 414 -23.21 4.03 30.31
C ARG A 414 -22.92 2.56 30.64
N VAL A 415 -22.05 1.88 29.89
CA VAL A 415 -21.61 0.51 30.18
C VAL A 415 -20.87 0.45 31.51
N GLU A 416 -19.89 1.33 31.74
CA GLU A 416 -19.13 1.39 33.00
C GLU A 416 -20.07 1.61 34.19
N ASN A 417 -20.95 2.61 34.09
CA ASN A 417 -21.91 2.92 35.16
C ASN A 417 -22.88 1.75 35.45
N LEU A 418 -23.38 1.06 34.41
CA LEU A 418 -24.25 -0.11 34.59
C LEU A 418 -23.51 -1.26 35.26
N ASN A 419 -22.25 -1.53 34.85
CA ASN A 419 -21.42 -2.56 35.47
C ASN A 419 -21.13 -2.27 36.94
N ASP A 420 -20.85 -1.02 37.30
CA ASP A 420 -20.62 -0.61 38.68
C ASP A 420 -21.88 -0.78 39.54
N GLN A 421 -23.05 -0.38 39.01
CA GLN A 421 -24.34 -0.58 39.69
C GLN A 421 -24.65 -2.06 39.90
N ILE A 422 -24.46 -2.90 38.86
CA ILE A 422 -24.68 -4.35 38.95
C ILE A 422 -23.74 -4.97 39.97
N THR A 423 -22.46 -4.58 39.97
CA THR A 423 -21.45 -5.13 40.89
C THR A 423 -21.77 -4.76 42.34
N THR A 424 -22.14 -3.51 42.59
CA THR A 424 -22.54 -3.03 43.92
C THR A 424 -23.78 -3.77 44.42
N LEU A 425 -24.81 -3.90 43.59
CA LEU A 425 -26.04 -4.61 43.95
C LEU A 425 -25.80 -6.10 44.22
N LYS A 426 -24.94 -6.76 43.43
CA LYS A 426 -24.55 -8.16 43.66
C LYS A 426 -23.80 -8.33 44.99
N GLN A 427 -22.96 -7.37 45.37
CA GLN A 427 -22.27 -7.40 46.67
C GLN A 427 -23.23 -7.19 47.84
N GLU A 428 -24.16 -6.23 47.73
CA GLU A 428 -25.20 -6.00 48.73
C GLU A 428 -26.10 -7.25 48.89
N GLU A 429 -26.48 -7.88 47.78
CA GLU A 429 -27.33 -9.07 47.76
C GLU A 429 -26.73 -10.26 48.52
N LEU A 430 -25.40 -10.45 48.45
CA LEU A 430 -24.70 -11.53 49.17
C LEU A 430 -24.85 -11.43 50.70
N SER A 431 -25.17 -10.25 51.23
CA SER A 431 -25.39 -10.02 52.66
C SER A 431 -26.84 -10.24 53.12
N LEU A 432 -27.76 -10.52 52.18
CA LEU A 432 -29.19 -10.71 52.47
C LEU A 432 -29.52 -12.19 52.76
N GLU A 433 -30.52 -12.42 53.61
CA GLU A 433 -31.01 -13.76 53.93
C GLU A 433 -31.51 -14.51 52.68
N GLU A 434 -31.15 -15.80 52.58
CA GLU A 434 -31.67 -16.68 51.54
C GLU A 434 -33.20 -16.75 51.61
N ASN A 435 -33.87 -16.44 50.49
CA ASN A 435 -35.33 -16.38 50.32
C ASN A 435 -36.04 -15.21 51.03
N GLY A 436 -35.31 -14.18 51.49
CA GLY A 436 -35.90 -12.93 51.96
C GLY A 436 -36.53 -12.11 50.83
N LYS A 437 -37.66 -11.42 51.10
CA LYS A 437 -38.32 -10.53 50.12
C LYS A 437 -37.40 -9.44 49.55
N GLU A 438 -36.38 -9.04 50.30
CA GLU A 438 -35.40 -8.02 49.90
C GLU A 438 -34.42 -8.57 48.86
N LYS A 439 -34.02 -9.85 48.98
CA LYS A 439 -33.15 -10.53 48.02
C LYS A 439 -33.81 -10.66 46.65
N LEU A 440 -35.07 -11.14 46.61
CA LEU A 440 -35.86 -11.24 45.36
C LEU A 440 -36.00 -9.89 44.63
N LYS A 441 -36.20 -8.79 45.39
CA LYS A 441 -36.25 -7.43 44.81
C LYS A 441 -34.89 -6.98 44.28
N SER A 442 -33.80 -7.43 44.88
CA SER A 442 -32.44 -7.14 44.40
C SER A 442 -32.16 -7.88 43.09
N GLU A 443 -32.49 -9.17 43.02
CA GLU A 443 -32.36 -10.01 41.82
C GLU A 443 -33.14 -9.41 40.62
N GLU A 444 -34.39 -8.98 40.82
CA GLU A 444 -35.19 -8.32 39.77
C GLU A 444 -34.54 -7.02 39.26
N LYS A 445 -33.96 -6.22 40.14
CA LYS A 445 -33.25 -4.98 39.76
C LYS A 445 -31.98 -5.31 38.97
N ILE A 446 -31.20 -6.28 39.42
CA ILE A 446 -29.99 -6.75 38.74
C ILE A 446 -30.33 -7.23 37.33
N GLN A 447 -31.35 -8.08 37.19
CA GLN A 447 -31.79 -8.58 35.88
C GLN A 447 -32.21 -7.45 34.93
N LYS A 448 -32.89 -6.41 35.46
CA LYS A 448 -33.27 -5.24 34.67
C LYS A 448 -32.05 -4.47 34.17
N LEU A 449 -31.04 -4.28 35.01
CA LEU A 449 -29.80 -3.60 34.64
C LEU A 449 -28.97 -4.42 33.65
N GLU A 450 -28.92 -5.75 33.80
CA GLU A 450 -28.23 -6.65 32.86
C GLU A 450 -28.89 -6.63 31.47
N ASN A 451 -30.22 -6.60 31.42
CA ASN A 451 -30.96 -6.44 30.16
C ASN A 451 -30.67 -5.09 29.51
N GLU A 452 -30.59 -4.01 30.30
CA GLU A 452 -30.21 -2.68 29.78
C GLU A 452 -28.77 -2.67 29.26
N LEU A 453 -27.84 -3.28 29.99
CA LEU A 453 -26.44 -3.41 29.61
C LEU A 453 -26.29 -4.10 28.25
N LEU A 454 -27.02 -5.20 28.03
CA LEU A 454 -27.03 -5.91 26.75
C LEU A 454 -27.50 -5.01 25.59
N GLU A 455 -28.54 -4.20 25.80
CA GLU A 455 -29.05 -3.28 24.78
C GLU A 455 -28.08 -2.13 24.48
N VAL A 456 -27.37 -1.63 25.50
CA VAL A 456 -26.32 -0.61 25.33
C VAL A 456 -25.13 -1.20 24.56
N GLN A 457 -24.69 -2.42 24.90
CA GLN A 457 -23.61 -3.13 24.19
C GLN A 457 -23.94 -3.38 22.71
N LYS A 458 -25.19 -3.75 22.38
CA LYS A 458 -25.62 -3.87 20.98
C LYS A 458 -25.49 -2.54 20.22
N LYS A 459 -25.87 -1.42 20.84
CA LYS A 459 -25.73 -0.09 20.24
C LYS A 459 -24.26 0.29 20.06
N LEU A 460 -23.40 -0.13 20.99
CA LEU A 460 -21.96 0.09 20.92
C LEU A 460 -21.34 -0.65 19.72
N ILE A 461 -21.67 -1.94 19.53
CA ILE A 461 -21.23 -2.70 18.34
C ILE A 461 -21.62 -2.00 17.03
N LEU A 462 -22.87 -1.52 16.95
CA LEU A 462 -23.36 -0.80 15.77
C LEU A 462 -22.66 0.56 15.55
N ILE A 463 -22.16 1.22 16.59
CA ILE A 463 -21.42 2.47 16.43
C ILE A 463 -19.96 2.18 16.03
N ASP A 464 -19.34 1.13 16.55
CA ASP A 464 -17.97 0.72 16.22
C ASP A 464 -17.84 0.32 14.75
N GLU A 465 -18.80 -0.45 14.21
CA GLU A 465 -18.89 -0.77 12.78
C GLU A 465 -18.98 0.49 11.90
N LYS A 466 -19.68 1.53 12.36
CA LYS A 466 -19.89 2.79 11.62
C LYS A 466 -18.70 3.74 11.68
N ILE A 467 -17.85 3.60 12.69
CA ILE A 467 -16.63 4.40 12.87
C ILE A 467 -15.43 3.68 12.23
N GLY A 468 -15.50 2.35 12.06
CA GLY A 468 -14.41 1.54 11.53
C GLY A 468 -13.30 1.31 12.55
N MET A 469 -13.67 1.25 13.84
CA MET A 469 -12.73 0.97 14.95
C MET A 469 -12.62 -0.53 15.27
N ASP A 470 -13.47 -1.38 14.69
CA ASP A 470 -13.40 -2.84 14.80
C ASP A 470 -13.54 -3.51 13.43
N ALA A 471 -12.39 -3.83 12.82
CA ALA A 471 -12.16 -4.90 11.85
C ALA A 471 -10.66 -5.22 11.78
#